data_AF-A0A6A7G1G9-F1
#
_entry.id   AF-A0A6A7G1G9-F1
#
_cell.length_a   1.000
_cell.length_b   1.000
_cell.length_c   1.000
_cell.angle_alpha   90.00
_cell.angle_beta   90.00
_cell.angle_gamma   90.00
#
_symmetry.space_group_name_H-M   'P 1'
#
loop_
_entity.id
_entity.type
_entity.pdbx_description
1 polymer ?
#
loop_
_entity_poly.entity_id
_entity_poly.type
_entity_poly.pdbx_seq_one_letter_code
_entity_poly.pdbx_strand_id
1 'polypeptide(L)'
;MQGPLRRKTILKDGRKPPVGAWHRYWVQLWGGALVYYHPKSLASRGLERGDFKSSPCKLQPLTSTAGKLLLFGPHQDGSSQLDLFQLSDQSSDTIYKFRAPSVTAARCWLSKLSFALQDKTSATPENLITFE
;
A
#
# COMPACT_ATOMS: atom_id res chain seq x y z
N MET A 1 0.89 10.22 -5.49
CA MET A 1 -0.44 9.58 -5.63
C MET A 1 -1.10 9.52 -4.27
N GLN A 2 -2.40 9.80 -4.16
CA GLN A 2 -3.14 9.66 -2.90
C GLN A 2 -4.63 9.44 -3.13
N GLY A 3 -5.33 8.88 -2.15
CA GLY A 3 -6.78 8.68 -2.22
C GLY A 3 -7.30 7.72 -1.14
N PRO A 4 -8.63 7.53 -1.06
CA PRO A 4 -9.22 6.61 -0.12
C PRO A 4 -8.98 5.16 -0.58
N LEU A 5 -8.59 4.30 0.36
CA LEU A 5 -8.48 2.86 0.17
C LEU A 5 -9.07 2.13 1.37
N ARG A 6 -9.69 0.98 1.12
CA ARG A 6 -9.94 -0.01 2.18
C ARG A 6 -8.81 -1.02 2.15
N ARG A 7 -8.33 -1.42 3.32
CA ARG A 7 -7.27 -2.43 3.50
C ARG A 7 -7.76 -3.56 4.38
N LYS A 8 -7.53 -4.79 3.95
CA LYS A 8 -7.76 -6.01 4.72
C LYS A 8 -6.43 -6.75 4.86
N THR A 9 -6.11 -7.19 6.07
CA THR A 9 -4.98 -8.09 6.30
C THR A 9 -5.42 -9.51 6.02
N ILE A 10 -4.70 -10.19 5.12
CA ILE A 10 -4.93 -11.58 4.74
C ILE A 10 -4.00 -12.48 5.54
N LEU A 11 -2.74 -12.09 5.62
CA LEU A 11 -1.69 -12.74 6.40
C LEU A 11 -0.89 -11.68 7.13
N LYS A 12 -0.47 -11.95 8.35
CA LYS A 12 0.46 -11.12 9.11
C LYS A 12 1.43 -12.02 9.84
N ASP A 13 2.72 -11.84 9.60
CA ASP A 13 3.78 -12.65 10.22
C ASP A 13 3.53 -14.16 10.02
N GLY A 14 3.09 -14.53 8.80
CA GLY A 14 2.76 -15.90 8.41
C GLY A 14 1.46 -16.47 9.00
N ARG A 15 0.67 -15.67 9.72
CA ARG A 15 -0.58 -16.12 10.36
C ARG A 15 -1.79 -15.37 9.84
N LYS A 16 -2.89 -16.10 9.62
CA LYS A 16 -4.18 -15.50 9.29
C LYS A 16 -4.71 -14.75 10.52
N PRO A 17 -5.06 -13.46 10.41
CA PRO A 17 -5.64 -12.74 11.53
C PRO A 17 -6.94 -13.40 12.01
N PRO A 18 -7.23 -13.41 13.33
CA PRO A 18 -8.48 -13.95 13.87
C PRO A 18 -9.73 -13.29 13.26
N VAL A 19 -9.62 -12.02 12.90
CA VAL A 19 -10.70 -11.26 12.22
C VAL A 19 -10.14 -10.53 11.00
N GLY A 20 -10.59 -10.93 9.81
CA GLY A 20 -10.23 -10.29 8.55
C GLY A 20 -11.18 -9.14 8.19
N ALA A 21 -11.05 -7.98 8.84
CA ALA A 21 -11.89 -6.81 8.59
C ALA A 21 -11.28 -5.78 7.60
N TRP A 22 -12.14 -5.16 6.81
CA TRP A 22 -11.78 -4.04 5.94
C TRP A 22 -11.72 -2.74 6.71
N HIS A 23 -10.56 -2.11 6.74
CA HIS A 23 -10.35 -0.82 7.39
C HIS A 23 -10.19 0.29 6.35
N ARG A 24 -10.85 1.43 6.57
CA ARG A 24 -10.77 2.61 5.70
C ARG A 24 -9.54 3.44 6.06
N TYR A 25 -8.84 3.93 5.05
CA TYR A 25 -7.72 4.86 5.18
C TYR A 25 -7.73 5.86 4.04
N TRP A 26 -7.25 7.07 4.30
CA TRP A 26 -6.61 7.84 3.26
C TRP A 26 -5.20 7.32 3.13
N VAL A 27 -4.76 7.05 1.91
CA VAL A 27 -3.43 6.53 1.64
C VAL A 27 -2.72 7.48 0.70
N GLN A 28 -1.46 7.76 1.00
CA GLN A 28 -0.57 8.56 0.19
C GLN A 28 0.68 7.74 -0.13
N LEU A 29 1.01 7.64 -1.42
CA LEU A 29 2.31 7.14 -1.86
C LEU A 29 3.30 8.31 -1.85
N TRP A 30 4.30 8.24 -0.97
CA TRP A 30 5.30 9.28 -0.75
C TRP A 30 6.66 8.66 -0.41
N GLY A 31 7.74 9.12 -1.07
CA GLY A 31 9.11 8.69 -0.77
C GLY A 31 9.43 7.20 -1.00
N GLY A 32 8.56 6.45 -1.70
CA GLY A 32 8.67 4.99 -1.79
C GLY A 32 8.03 4.25 -0.60
N ALA A 33 7.11 4.90 0.11
CA ALA A 33 6.32 4.30 1.18
C ALA A 33 4.83 4.66 1.02
N LEU A 34 3.97 3.83 1.60
CA LEU A 34 2.56 4.13 1.81
C LEU A 34 2.37 4.74 3.20
N VAL A 35 1.81 5.94 3.22
CA VAL A 35 1.46 6.67 4.44
C VAL A 35 -0.06 6.61 4.61
N TYR A 36 -0.52 6.23 5.80
CA TYR A 36 -1.93 5.99 6.09
C TYR A 36 -2.46 7.01 7.09
N TYR A 37 -3.72 7.41 6.91
CA TYR A 37 -4.42 8.31 7.82
C TYR A 37 -5.78 7.69 8.19
N HIS A 38 -6.09 7.69 9.49
CA HIS A 38 -7.38 7.18 9.97
C HIS A 38 -8.55 8.08 9.56
N PRO A 39 -9.76 7.52 9.39
CA PRO A 39 -10.96 8.33 9.28
C PRO A 39 -11.17 9.13 10.56
N LYS A 40 -11.74 10.33 10.45
CA LYS A 40 -12.14 11.15 11.60
C LYS A 40 -13.36 10.54 12.30
N SER A 41 -14.27 9.94 11.54
CA SER A 41 -15.50 9.33 12.03
C SER A 41 -15.79 8.02 11.31
N LEU A 42 -16.30 7.04 12.06
CA LEU A 42 -16.75 5.74 11.53
C LEU A 42 -17.98 5.90 10.60
N ALA A 43 -18.78 6.95 10.80
CA ALA A 43 -20.00 7.24 10.02
C ALA A 43 -19.73 7.96 8.69
N SER A 44 -18.56 8.57 8.52
CA SER A 44 -18.19 9.23 7.25
C SER A 44 -18.16 8.23 6.10
N ARG A 45 -18.44 8.66 4.86
CA ARG A 45 -18.25 7.79 3.68
C ARG A 45 -16.77 7.49 3.46
N GLY A 46 -15.87 8.39 3.86
CA GLY A 46 -14.43 8.22 3.78
C GLY A 46 -13.95 8.24 2.33
N LEU A 47 -14.47 9.20 1.54
CA LEU A 47 -14.17 9.34 0.12
C LEU A 47 -13.25 10.52 -0.16
N GLU A 48 -13.31 11.56 0.66
CA GLU A 48 -12.56 12.80 0.44
C GLU A 48 -11.46 12.97 1.49
N ARG A 49 -10.43 13.77 1.16
CA ARG A 49 -9.31 14.02 2.09
C ARG A 49 -9.79 14.56 3.43
N GLY A 50 -10.83 15.40 3.43
CA GLY A 50 -11.41 16.02 4.62
C GLY A 50 -12.00 15.04 5.63
N ASP A 51 -12.37 13.82 5.21
CA ASP A 51 -12.92 12.77 6.07
C ASP A 51 -11.86 12.10 6.97
N PHE A 52 -10.57 12.36 6.74
CA PHE A 52 -9.46 11.67 7.39
C PHE A 52 -8.59 12.62 8.21
N LYS A 53 -7.94 12.09 9.25
CA LYS A 53 -7.05 12.84 10.14
C LYS A 53 -5.87 13.44 9.36
N SER A 54 -5.30 14.52 9.88
CA SER A 54 -4.10 15.17 9.31
C SER A 54 -2.82 14.40 9.65
N SER A 55 -2.73 13.84 10.85
CA SER A 55 -1.58 13.07 11.31
C SER A 55 -1.56 11.64 10.72
N PRO A 56 -0.43 11.16 10.20
CA PRO A 56 -0.30 9.77 9.76
C PRO A 56 -0.39 8.82 10.95
N CYS A 57 -0.98 7.64 10.74
CA CYS A 57 -1.06 6.58 11.74
C CYS A 57 -0.20 5.37 11.42
N LYS A 58 0.29 5.26 10.19
CA LYS A 58 1.14 4.17 9.73
C LYS A 58 1.96 4.61 8.54
N LEU A 59 3.19 4.10 8.47
CA LEU A 59 4.09 4.20 7.34
C LEU A 59 4.50 2.78 6.96
N GLN A 60 4.34 2.41 5.70
CA GLN A 60 4.72 1.10 5.16
C GLN A 60 5.67 1.31 3.98
N PRO A 61 6.97 1.09 4.14
CA PRO A 61 7.91 1.13 3.04
C PRO A 61 7.52 0.13 1.94
N LEU A 62 7.80 0.47 0.67
CA LEU A 62 7.64 -0.45 -0.46
C LEU A 62 8.83 -1.41 -0.64
N THR A 63 9.81 -1.31 0.25
CA THR A 63 11.01 -2.15 0.35
C THR A 63 11.10 -2.75 1.74
N SER A 64 11.52 -3.99 1.82
CA SER A 64 11.89 -4.68 3.05
C SER A 64 13.29 -5.30 2.93
N THR A 65 13.75 -5.97 3.98
CA THR A 65 15.05 -6.66 4.03
C THR A 65 15.22 -7.71 2.94
N ALA A 66 14.13 -8.36 2.51
CA ALA A 66 14.13 -9.32 1.40
C ALA A 66 13.97 -8.66 0.01
N GLY A 67 14.00 -7.33 -0.08
CA GLY A 67 13.81 -6.58 -1.33
C GLY A 67 12.44 -5.89 -1.42
N LYS A 68 11.95 -5.68 -2.64
CA LYS A 68 10.73 -4.91 -2.91
C LYS A 68 9.47 -5.72 -2.60
N LEU A 69 8.39 -5.04 -2.19
CA LEU A 69 7.09 -5.69 -1.99
C LEU A 69 6.56 -6.22 -3.34
N LEU A 70 5.90 -7.37 -3.30
CA LEU A 70 5.25 -7.94 -4.48
C LEU A 70 3.85 -7.33 -4.63
N LEU A 71 3.58 -6.78 -5.82
CA LEU A 71 2.29 -6.20 -6.17
C LEU A 71 1.53 -7.15 -7.10
N PHE A 72 0.31 -7.50 -6.73
CA PHE A 72 -0.59 -8.32 -7.53
C PHE A 72 -1.80 -7.49 -7.95
N GLY A 73 -2.11 -7.55 -9.24
CA GLY A 73 -3.28 -6.92 -9.83
C GLY A 73 -4.60 -7.59 -9.41
N PRO A 74 -5.73 -7.14 -9.97
CA PRO A 74 -7.01 -7.80 -9.77
C PRO A 74 -6.93 -9.26 -10.22
N HIS A 75 -7.67 -10.11 -9.52
CA HIS A 75 -7.73 -11.54 -9.81
C HIS A 75 -8.39 -11.76 -11.18
N GLN A 76 -7.77 -12.56 -12.04
CA GLN A 76 -8.23 -12.76 -13.42
C GLN A 76 -9.32 -13.84 -13.54
N ASP A 77 -9.64 -14.55 -12.45
CA ASP A 77 -10.53 -15.73 -12.50
C ASP A 77 -12.03 -15.37 -12.55
N GLY A 78 -12.43 -14.47 -13.45
CA GLY A 78 -13.83 -14.19 -13.78
C GLY A 78 -14.64 -13.45 -12.71
N SER A 79 -14.07 -13.12 -11.55
CA SER A 79 -14.76 -12.39 -10.48
C SER A 79 -14.75 -10.87 -10.75
N SER A 80 -15.88 -10.20 -10.52
CA SER A 80 -16.13 -8.75 -10.72
C SER A 80 -15.31 -7.81 -9.80
N GLN A 81 -14.20 -8.29 -9.21
CA GLN A 81 -13.39 -7.58 -8.22
C GLN A 81 -12.21 -6.82 -8.84
N LEU A 82 -12.48 -6.07 -9.92
CA LEU A 82 -11.48 -5.28 -10.64
C LEU A 82 -11.00 -4.04 -9.87
N ASP A 83 -11.65 -3.71 -8.75
CA ASP A 83 -11.28 -2.64 -7.83
C ASP A 83 -10.31 -3.09 -6.72
N LEU A 84 -9.86 -4.35 -6.77
CA LEU A 84 -8.95 -4.94 -5.79
C LEU A 84 -7.53 -5.10 -6.33
N PHE A 85 -6.56 -4.96 -5.42
CA PHE A 85 -5.16 -5.32 -5.63
C PHE A 85 -4.55 -5.81 -4.32
N GLN A 86 -3.39 -6.46 -4.38
CA GLN A 86 -2.72 -7.04 -3.22
C GLN A 86 -1.24 -6.62 -3.16
N LEU A 87 -0.75 -6.36 -1.96
CA LEU A 87 0.67 -6.20 -1.66
C LEU A 87 1.10 -7.32 -0.72
N SER A 88 2.19 -8.00 -1.06
CA SER A 88 2.81 -9.04 -0.26
C SER A 88 4.23 -8.64 0.12
N ASP A 89 4.52 -8.73 1.40
CA ASP A 89 5.87 -8.63 1.93
C ASP A 89 6.40 -10.03 2.20
N GLN A 90 7.38 -10.45 1.41
CA GLN A 90 8.00 -11.77 1.53
C GLN A 90 8.87 -11.89 2.79
N SER A 91 9.42 -10.78 3.29
CA SER A 91 10.28 -10.81 4.48
C SER A 91 9.52 -11.08 5.78
N SER A 92 8.31 -10.52 5.88
CA SER A 92 7.45 -10.58 7.05
C SER A 92 6.27 -11.51 6.86
N ASP A 93 6.24 -12.26 5.74
CA ASP A 93 5.14 -13.12 5.31
C ASP A 93 3.76 -12.46 5.56
N THR A 94 3.65 -11.21 5.13
CA THR A 94 2.50 -10.34 5.41
C THR A 94 1.83 -9.96 4.10
N ILE A 95 0.54 -10.23 4.01
CA ILE A 95 -0.26 -10.01 2.81
C ILE A 95 -1.40 -9.05 3.13
N TYR A 96 -1.46 -7.95 2.38
CA TYR A 96 -2.53 -6.96 2.45
C TYR A 96 -3.32 -6.91 1.15
N LYS A 97 -4.64 -7.00 1.25
CA LYS A 97 -5.56 -6.74 0.14
C LYS A 97 -6.10 -5.31 0.25
N PHE A 98 -6.15 -4.63 -0.87
CA PHE A 98 -6.65 -3.26 -0.98
C PHE A 98 -7.86 -3.21 -1.89
N ARG A 99 -8.79 -2.30 -1.56
CA ARG A 99 -9.96 -1.98 -2.38
C ARG A 99 -10.02 -0.48 -2.62
N ALA A 100 -10.01 -0.10 -3.89
CA ALA A 100 -10.19 1.27 -4.33
C ALA A 100 -11.69 1.60 -4.46
N PRO A 101 -12.08 2.90 -4.50
CA PRO A 101 -13.48 3.29 -4.69
C PRO A 101 -14.02 2.98 -6.10
N SER A 102 -13.14 2.74 -7.07
CA SER A 102 -13.50 2.40 -8.45
C SER A 102 -12.39 1.59 -9.13
N VAL A 103 -12.72 0.93 -10.24
CA VAL A 103 -11.76 0.20 -11.08
C VAL A 103 -10.68 1.14 -11.64
N THR A 104 -11.06 2.34 -12.08
CA THR A 104 -10.12 3.36 -12.57
C THR A 104 -9.13 3.79 -11.48
N ALA A 105 -9.63 3.97 -10.24
CA ALA A 105 -8.77 4.28 -9.11
C ALA A 105 -7.81 3.12 -8.78
N ALA A 106 -8.29 1.86 -8.81
CA ALA A 106 -7.43 0.69 -8.62
C ALA A 106 -6.33 0.60 -9.67
N ARG A 107 -6.66 0.83 -10.96
CA ARG A 107 -5.68 0.87 -12.05
C ARG A 107 -4.64 1.97 -11.87
N CYS A 108 -5.05 3.17 -11.45
CA CYS A 108 -4.12 4.26 -11.14
C CYS A 108 -3.16 3.88 -9.99
N TRP A 109 -3.68 3.26 -8.93
CA TRP A 109 -2.87 2.78 -7.82
C TRP A 109 -1.87 1.71 -8.27
N LEU A 110 -2.31 0.73 -9.07
CA LEU A 110 -1.44 -0.32 -9.61
C LEU A 110 -0.31 0.26 -10.45
N SER A 111 -0.62 1.16 -11.39
CA SER A 111 0.39 1.81 -12.24
C SER A 111 1.41 2.62 -11.43
N LYS A 112 0.96 3.38 -10.43
CA LYS A 112 1.87 4.19 -9.60
C LYS A 112 2.70 3.35 -8.63
N LEU A 113 2.12 2.28 -8.09
CA LEU A 113 2.85 1.33 -7.25
C LEU A 113 3.84 0.50 -8.06
N SER A 114 3.47 0.04 -9.25
CA SER A 114 4.38 -0.70 -10.13
C SER A 114 5.58 0.18 -10.51
N PHE A 115 5.33 1.45 -10.84
CA PHE A 115 6.41 2.41 -11.11
C PHE A 115 7.30 2.61 -9.87
N ALA A 116 6.73 2.85 -8.69
CA ALA A 116 7.49 3.02 -7.46
C ALA A 116 8.24 1.76 -6.99
N LEU A 117 7.78 0.57 -7.42
CA LEU A 117 8.45 -0.71 -7.19
C LEU A 117 9.44 -1.04 -8.30
N GLN A 118 9.32 -0.48 -9.50
CA GLN A 118 10.34 -0.64 -10.54
C GLN A 118 11.52 0.29 -10.27
N ASP A 119 11.24 1.52 -9.83
CA ASP A 119 12.26 2.55 -9.64
C ASP A 119 12.89 2.53 -8.24
N LYS A 120 14.19 2.19 -8.20
CA LYS A 120 15.24 2.43 -7.19
C LYS A 120 16.38 1.41 -7.37
N THR A 121 16.87 1.29 -8.60
CA THR A 121 18.26 0.88 -8.87
C THR A 121 18.97 2.11 -9.44
N SER A 122 19.26 3.09 -8.57
CA SER A 122 20.41 3.97 -8.77
C SER A 122 20.70 4.76 -7.50
N ALA A 123 21.99 4.79 -7.18
CA ALA A 123 22.68 5.64 -6.24
C ALA A 123 22.51 5.33 -4.74
N THR A 124 23.25 4.32 -4.26
CA THR A 124 24.23 4.65 -3.21
C THR A 124 25.08 5.82 -3.71
N PRO A 125 25.22 6.95 -3.00
CA PRO A 125 26.37 7.81 -3.24
C PRO A 125 27.61 7.04 -2.79
N GLU A 126 28.18 6.25 -3.70
CA GLU A 126 29.59 5.85 -3.66
C GLU A 126 30.41 7.14 -3.78
N ASN A 127 30.62 7.81 -2.65
CA ASN A 127 31.68 8.80 -2.46
C ASN A 127 31.85 9.03 -0.95
N LEU A 128 32.21 7.96 -0.23
CA LEU A 128 32.96 8.11 1.01
C LEU A 128 34.44 8.06 0.63
N ILE A 129 34.91 9.22 0.15
CA ILE A 129 36.27 9.74 0.28
C ILE A 129 37.12 8.94 1.28
N THR A 130 38.04 8.14 0.75
CA THR A 130 39.21 7.66 1.50
C THR A 130 40.25 8.76 1.38
N PHE A 131 40.67 9.35 2.51
CA PHE A 131 41.84 10.22 2.55
C PHE A 131 43.03 9.37 3.02
N GLU A 132 44.08 9.32 2.20
CA GLU A 132 45.45 9.00 2.63
C GLU A 132 45.98 10.10 3.56
#